data_AF-A0A8R7JYJ8-F1
#
_entry.id   AF-A0A8R7JYJ8-F1
#
_cell.length_a   1.000
_cell.length_b   1.000
_cell.length_c   1.000
_cell.angle_alpha   90.00
_cell.angle_beta   90.00
_cell.angle_gamma   90.00
#
_symmetry.space_group_name_H-M   'P 1'
#
loop_
_entity.id
_entity.type
_entity.pdbx_description
1 polymer ?
#
loop_
_entity_poly.entity_id
_entity_poly.type
_entity_poly.pdbx_seq_one_letter_code
_entity_poly.pdbx_strand_id
1 'polypeptide(L)'
;MGCSSSLPANSTGGLGNINNENSATDSKNLKVKLVLLGDSGVGKSCIVLRFVRGQFDPTSKVTIGASFLSQTLALEDSTTVKFEIWDTAGQERYAALAPLYYRGAGAAIVVYDITSAESFIKAQYWVK
;
A
#
# COMPACT_ATOMS: atom_id res chain seq x y z
N MET A 1 -29.31 -29.61 56.05
CA MET A 1 -29.77 -28.87 57.25
C MET A 1 -28.55 -28.21 57.88
N GLY A 2 -28.59 -26.88 58.09
CA GLY A 2 -27.75 -26.05 58.99
C GLY A 2 -26.24 -26.02 58.73
N CYS A 3 -25.66 -25.01 58.08
CA CYS A 3 -25.34 -23.64 58.53
C CYS A 3 -24.17 -23.51 59.54
N SER A 4 -23.04 -23.03 59.00
CA SER A 4 -22.16 -21.94 59.44
C SER A 4 -21.47 -21.95 60.82
N SER A 5 -20.15 -21.76 60.79
CA SER A 5 -19.42 -20.99 61.80
C SER A 5 -18.26 -20.21 61.14
N SER A 6 -17.87 -19.15 61.82
CA SER A 6 -17.45 -17.82 61.34
C SER A 6 -15.93 -17.61 61.19
N LEU A 7 -15.59 -16.53 60.46
CA LEU A 7 -14.25 -15.96 60.17
C LEU A 7 -13.40 -15.63 61.43
N PRO A 8 -12.09 -15.38 61.25
CA PRO A 8 -11.66 -13.97 61.22
C PRO A 8 -10.65 -13.62 60.10
N ALA A 9 -10.58 -12.31 59.82
CA ALA A 9 -9.63 -11.67 58.91
C ALA A 9 -8.31 -11.31 59.63
N ASN A 10 -7.19 -11.29 58.91
CA ASN A 10 -6.48 -10.07 58.48
C ASN A 10 -4.96 -10.26 58.33
N SER A 11 -4.42 -9.49 57.38
CA SER A 11 -3.09 -8.86 57.35
C SER A 11 -1.91 -9.53 56.62
N THR A 12 -1.61 -8.91 55.47
CA THR A 12 -0.32 -8.30 55.06
C THR A 12 0.87 -9.17 54.59
N GLY A 13 1.36 -8.80 53.40
CA GLY A 13 2.66 -9.17 52.81
C GLY A 13 2.43 -9.88 51.48
N GLY A 14 2.69 -9.35 50.30
CA GLY A 14 3.67 -8.35 49.92
C GLY A 14 4.42 -8.90 48.71
N LEU A 15 4.24 -8.23 47.57
CA LEU A 15 5.15 -8.16 46.42
C LEU A 15 5.45 -9.46 45.63
N GLY A 16 4.84 -9.51 44.45
CA GLY A 16 5.24 -10.36 43.34
C GLY A 16 4.57 -9.89 42.05
N ASN A 17 4.65 -8.59 41.73
CA ASN A 17 4.30 -8.09 40.40
C ASN A 17 5.31 -8.69 39.41
N ILE A 18 4.95 -9.80 38.79
CA ILE A 18 5.57 -10.22 37.54
C ILE A 18 5.00 -9.26 36.49
N ASN A 19 5.72 -8.15 36.28
CA ASN A 19 5.52 -7.30 35.11
C ASN A 19 5.88 -8.17 33.89
N ASN A 20 4.85 -8.79 33.32
CA ASN A 20 4.95 -9.35 32.00
C ASN A 20 5.02 -8.15 31.04
N GLU A 21 6.22 -7.63 30.82
CA GLU A 21 6.52 -6.75 29.69
C GLU A 21 6.38 -7.58 28.41
N ASN A 22 5.14 -7.90 28.05
CA ASN A 22 4.79 -8.14 26.68
C ASN A 22 4.93 -6.79 25.98
N SER A 23 6.14 -6.47 25.53
CA SER A 23 6.32 -5.56 24.40
C SER A 23 5.70 -6.25 23.19
N ALA A 24 4.38 -6.27 23.12
CA ALA A 24 3.67 -6.59 21.90
C ALA A 24 4.09 -5.51 20.90
N THR A 25 5.02 -5.86 20.01
CA THR A 25 5.32 -5.04 18.85
C THR A 25 4.00 -4.94 18.08
N ASP A 26 3.31 -3.80 18.20
CA ASP A 26 2.02 -3.60 17.55
C ASP A 26 2.19 -3.79 16.04
N SER A 27 1.73 -4.93 15.51
CA SER A 27 1.76 -5.22 14.08
C SER A 27 0.85 -4.24 13.35
N LYS A 28 1.44 -3.24 12.68
CA LYS A 28 0.70 -2.22 11.94
C LYS A 28 0.31 -2.74 10.57
N ASN A 29 -0.98 -2.69 10.24
CA ASN A 29 -1.48 -3.04 8.90
C ASN A 29 -1.90 -1.77 8.16
N LEU A 30 -1.09 -1.34 7.22
CA LEU A 30 -1.32 -0.13 6.41
C LEU A 30 -1.87 -0.50 5.04
N LYS A 31 -2.74 0.35 4.52
CA LYS A 31 -3.32 0.22 3.19
C LYS A 31 -3.10 1.52 2.42
N VAL A 32 -2.42 1.43 1.28
CA VAL A 32 -2.04 2.59 0.48
C VAL A 32 -2.55 2.44 -0.94
N LYS A 33 -3.40 3.37 -1.37
CA LYS A 33 -3.76 3.51 -2.78
C LYS A 33 -2.59 4.16 -3.52
N LEU A 34 -2.00 3.44 -4.47
CA LEU A 34 -0.92 3.87 -5.34
C LEU A 34 -1.45 4.03 -6.76
N VAL A 35 -1.13 5.12 -7.44
CA VAL A 35 -1.50 5.32 -8.85
C VAL A 35 -0.25 5.52 -9.70
N LEU A 36 -0.24 4.94 -10.89
CA LEU A 36 0.79 5.18 -11.89
C LEU A 36 0.24 6.11 -12.97
N LEU A 37 1.00 7.16 -13.29
CA LEU A 37 0.66 8.18 -14.28
C LEU A 37 1.81 8.35 -15.27
N GLY A 38 1.53 8.90 -16.44
CA GLY A 38 2.52 9.05 -17.52
C GLY A 38 1.94 8.68 -18.89
N ASP A 39 2.62 9.07 -19.95
CA ASP A 39 2.17 8.88 -21.33
C ASP A 39 2.02 7.40 -21.72
N SER A 40 1.35 7.10 -22.82
CA SER A 40 1.21 5.74 -23.34
C SER A 40 2.58 5.15 -23.70
N GLY A 41 2.80 3.87 -23.41
CA GLY A 41 4.02 3.16 -23.82
C GLY A 41 5.27 3.37 -22.93
N VAL A 42 5.24 4.28 -21.94
CA VAL A 42 6.41 4.58 -21.08
C VAL A 42 6.80 3.49 -20.07
N GLY A 43 6.09 2.36 -20.04
CA GLY A 43 6.44 1.20 -19.19
C GLY A 43 5.71 1.08 -17.84
N LYS A 44 4.66 1.87 -17.58
CA LYS A 44 3.87 1.80 -16.32
C LYS A 44 3.43 0.36 -15.98
N SER A 45 2.75 -0.31 -16.91
CA SER A 45 2.25 -1.68 -16.72
C SER A 45 3.39 -2.68 -16.53
N CYS A 46 4.52 -2.50 -17.21
CA CYS A 46 5.70 -3.35 -17.04
C CYS A 46 6.31 -3.22 -15.64
N ILE A 47 6.38 -2.00 -15.09
CA ILE A 47 6.84 -1.76 -13.72
C ILE A 47 5.91 -2.45 -12.71
N VAL A 48 4.59 -2.29 -12.87
CA VAL A 48 3.61 -2.91 -11.96
C VAL A 48 3.66 -4.43 -12.06
N LEU A 49 3.74 -4.98 -13.27
CA LEU A 49 3.85 -6.43 -13.48
C LEU A 49 5.12 -6.99 -12.83
N ARG A 50 6.25 -6.28 -12.98
CA ARG A 50 7.52 -6.69 -12.37
C ARG A 50 7.43 -6.67 -10.86
N PHE A 51 6.83 -5.63 -10.28
CA PHE A 51 6.68 -5.51 -8.83
C PHE A 51 5.72 -6.56 -8.22
N VAL A 52 4.59 -6.82 -8.88
CA VAL A 52 3.56 -7.73 -8.36
C VAL A 52 3.89 -9.20 -8.62
N ARG A 53 4.42 -9.51 -9.80
CA ARG A 53 4.59 -10.90 -10.28
C ARG A 53 6.03 -11.31 -10.53
N GLY A 54 7.00 -10.40 -10.42
CA GLY A 54 8.38 -10.68 -10.80
C GLY A 54 8.56 -10.94 -12.29
N GLN A 55 7.62 -10.51 -13.16
CA GLN A 55 7.62 -10.80 -14.60
C GLN A 55 7.79 -9.54 -15.44
N PHE A 56 8.26 -9.70 -16.68
CA PHE A 56 8.32 -8.65 -17.69
C PHE A 56 7.84 -9.21 -19.02
N ASP A 57 6.98 -8.46 -19.68
CA ASP A 57 6.47 -8.78 -21.01
C ASP A 57 6.83 -7.65 -21.98
N PRO A 58 7.80 -7.85 -22.89
CA PRO A 58 8.15 -6.84 -23.88
C PRO A 58 7.03 -6.58 -24.89
N THR A 59 6.06 -7.49 -25.00
CA THR A 59 4.90 -7.38 -25.88
C THR A 59 3.65 -6.87 -25.17
N SER A 60 3.83 -6.27 -23.98
CA SER A 60 2.73 -5.74 -23.19
C SER A 60 1.84 -4.82 -24.02
N LYS A 61 0.54 -5.11 -24.03
CA LYS A 61 -0.45 -4.28 -24.73
C LYS A 61 -0.68 -2.98 -23.97
N VAL A 62 -1.09 -1.95 -24.70
CA VAL A 62 -1.52 -0.68 -24.10
C VAL A 62 -2.68 -0.91 -23.13
N THR A 63 -2.60 -0.30 -21.95
CA THR A 63 -3.70 -0.34 -20.98
C THR A 63 -4.89 0.45 -21.49
N ILE A 64 -6.07 -0.14 -21.39
CA ILE A 64 -7.36 0.50 -21.71
C ILE A 64 -8.00 0.95 -20.40
N GLY A 65 -8.25 2.25 -20.23
CA GLY A 65 -8.80 2.80 -19.00
C GLY A 65 -7.82 2.68 -17.82
N ALA A 66 -8.06 1.74 -16.89
CA ALA A 66 -7.13 1.41 -15.82
C ALA A 66 -7.26 -0.06 -15.39
N SER A 67 -6.17 -0.61 -14.89
CA SER A 67 -6.09 -1.92 -14.26
C SER A 67 -5.84 -1.78 -12.76
N PHE A 68 -6.42 -2.68 -11.97
CA PHE A 68 -6.23 -2.74 -10.53
C PHE A 68 -5.41 -3.98 -10.17
N LEU A 69 -4.32 -3.77 -9.43
CA LEU A 69 -3.49 -4.83 -8.86
C LEU A 69 -3.27 -4.58 -7.37
N SER A 70 -2.93 -5.63 -6.63
CA SER A 70 -2.54 -5.48 -5.22
C SER A 70 -1.25 -6.24 -4.94
N GLN A 71 -0.41 -5.64 -4.11
CA GLN A 71 0.79 -6.27 -3.57
C GLN A 71 0.93 -5.94 -2.10
N THR A 72 1.23 -6.95 -1.29
CA THR A 72 1.43 -6.78 0.16
C THR A 72 2.90 -7.01 0.47
N LEU A 73 3.51 -6.05 1.18
CA LEU A 73 4.89 -6.14 1.66
C LEU A 73 4.90 -6.20 3.18
N ALA A 74 5.69 -7.12 3.74
CA ALA A 74 6.03 -7.12 5.16
C ALA A 74 7.35 -6.34 5.35
N LEU A 75 7.36 -5.40 6.29
CA LEU A 75 8.53 -4.63 6.69
C LEU A 75 9.16 -5.25 7.95
N GLU A 76 10.40 -4.85 8.25
CA GLU A 76 11.19 -5.39 9.35
C GLU A 76 10.57 -5.13 10.74
N ASP A 77 9.83 -4.03 10.89
CA ASP A 77 9.22 -3.58 12.15
C ASP A 77 7.84 -4.22 12.42
N SER A 78 7.54 -5.37 11.83
CA SER A 78 6.23 -6.03 11.87
C SER A 78 5.09 -5.21 11.24
N THR A 79 5.40 -4.11 10.54
CA THR A 79 4.42 -3.40 9.71
C THR A 79 4.19 -4.15 8.41
N THR A 80 2.94 -4.34 8.03
CA THR A 80 2.53 -4.85 6.71
C THR A 80 1.87 -3.74 5.92
N VAL A 81 2.31 -3.52 4.68
CA VAL A 81 1.74 -2.52 3.78
C VAL A 81 1.11 -3.21 2.59
N LYS A 82 -0.21 -3.03 2.44
CA LYS A 82 -0.96 -3.44 1.24
C LYS A 82 -1.07 -2.26 0.28
N PHE A 83 -0.38 -2.37 -0.86
CA PHE A 83 -0.56 -1.47 -1.97
C PHE A 83 -1.79 -1.88 -2.80
N GLU A 84 -2.65 -0.90 -3.07
CA GLU A 84 -3.73 -0.95 -4.04
C GLU A 84 -3.34 -0.12 -5.25
N ILE A 85 -2.84 -0.80 -6.27
CA ILE A 85 -2.14 -0.21 -7.40
C ILE A 85 -3.11 0.00 -8.55
N TRP A 86 -3.24 1.26 -8.98
CA TRP A 86 -3.98 1.68 -10.15
C TRP A 86 -3.00 1.95 -11.30
N ASP A 87 -2.89 1.00 -12.22
CA ASP A 87 -2.15 1.17 -13.47
C ASP A 87 -3.07 1.83 -14.50
N THR A 88 -2.81 3.08 -14.86
CA THR A 88 -3.70 3.84 -15.76
C THR A 88 -3.23 3.78 -17.21
N ALA A 89 -4.18 3.92 -18.14
CA ALA A 89 -3.87 4.25 -19.51
C ALA A 89 -3.14 5.60 -19.57
N GLY A 90 -2.14 5.68 -20.44
CA GLY A 90 -1.44 6.93 -20.73
C GLY A 90 -1.92 7.64 -21.99
N GLN A 91 -2.92 7.10 -22.68
CA GLN A 91 -3.45 7.71 -23.91
C GLN A 91 -4.34 8.91 -23.57
N GLU A 92 -4.24 9.95 -24.40
CA GLU A 92 -4.97 11.21 -24.30
C GLU A 92 -6.48 11.02 -24.32
N ARG A 93 -6.98 10.01 -25.03
CA ARG A 93 -8.41 9.66 -25.06
C ARG A 93 -8.98 9.34 -23.67
N TYR A 94 -8.14 8.90 -22.73
CA TYR A 94 -8.53 8.60 -21.35
C TYR A 94 -8.16 9.72 -20.35
N ALA A 95 -7.60 10.85 -20.82
CA ALA A 95 -7.15 11.93 -19.94
C ALA A 95 -8.25 12.46 -19.02
N ALA A 96 -9.49 12.54 -19.52
CA ALA A 96 -10.65 12.97 -18.73
C ALA A 96 -10.98 12.04 -17.54
N LEU A 97 -10.51 10.79 -17.56
CA LEU A 97 -10.70 9.84 -16.47
C LEU A 97 -9.62 9.95 -15.39
N ALA A 98 -8.50 10.61 -15.65
CA ALA A 98 -7.39 10.65 -14.71
C ALA A 98 -7.76 11.17 -13.32
N PRO A 99 -8.58 12.24 -13.15
CA PRO A 99 -9.02 12.69 -11.84
C PRO A 99 -9.75 11.62 -11.03
N LEU A 100 -10.44 10.68 -11.68
CA LEU A 100 -11.11 9.57 -11.00
C LEU A 100 -10.09 8.56 -10.45
N TYR A 101 -8.99 8.31 -11.17
CA TYR A 101 -7.99 7.32 -10.79
C TYR A 101 -7.11 7.79 -9.63
N TYR A 102 -6.59 9.03 -9.66
CA TYR A 102 -5.71 9.51 -8.58
C TYR A 102 -6.45 10.08 -7.37
N ARG A 103 -7.78 10.27 -7.43
CA ARG A 103 -8.56 10.73 -6.26
C ARG A 103 -8.38 9.79 -5.07
N GLY A 104 -7.95 10.35 -3.94
CA GLY A 104 -7.69 9.60 -2.71
C GLY A 104 -6.48 8.65 -2.78
N ALA A 105 -5.61 8.79 -3.80
CA ALA A 105 -4.33 8.10 -3.80
C ALA A 105 -3.43 8.67 -2.68
N GLY A 106 -2.77 7.78 -1.93
CA GLY A 106 -1.77 8.17 -0.94
C GLY A 106 -0.39 8.42 -1.55
N ALA A 107 -0.15 7.87 -2.75
CA ALA A 107 1.07 8.11 -3.52
C ALA A 107 0.78 8.01 -5.02
N ALA A 108 1.58 8.73 -5.81
CA ALA A 108 1.59 8.65 -7.26
C ALA A 108 3.02 8.41 -7.77
N ILE A 109 3.16 7.56 -8.79
CA ILE A 109 4.40 7.38 -9.54
C ILE A 109 4.17 7.93 -10.94
N VAL A 110 4.89 8.99 -11.29
CA VAL A 110 4.86 9.57 -12.64
C VAL A 110 6.02 8.98 -13.44
N VAL A 111 5.71 8.29 -14.53
CA VAL A 111 6.67 7.55 -15.35
C VAL A 111 6.85 8.25 -16.69
N TYR A 112 8.10 8.30 -17.15
CA TYR A 112 8.47 8.71 -18.50
C TYR A 112 9.55 7.76 -19.03
N ASP A 113 9.75 7.76 -20.35
CA ASP A 113 10.82 7.03 -21.02
C ASP A 113 12.02 7.94 -21.22
N ILE A 114 13.18 7.57 -20.65
CA ILE A 114 14.43 8.34 -20.75
C ILE A 114 14.91 8.52 -22.20
N THR A 115 14.52 7.61 -23.11
CA THR A 115 14.85 7.70 -24.53
C THR A 115 13.93 8.65 -25.30
N SER A 116 12.83 9.12 -24.68
CA SER A 116 11.85 10.04 -25.27
C SER A 116 11.72 11.32 -24.46
N ALA A 117 12.38 12.39 -24.93
CA ALA A 117 12.27 13.72 -24.32
C ALA A 117 10.82 14.24 -24.29
N GLU A 118 10.00 13.88 -25.30
CA GLU A 118 8.58 14.22 -25.34
C GLU A 118 7.82 13.62 -24.15
N SER A 119 8.10 12.35 -23.81
CA SER A 119 7.45 11.69 -22.69
C SER A 119 7.78 12.37 -21.35
N PHE A 120 8.99 12.91 -21.20
CA PHE A 120 9.39 13.69 -20.02
C PHE A 120 8.62 15.01 -19.92
N ILE A 121 8.49 15.74 -21.03
CA ILE A 121 7.73 17.00 -21.07
C ILE A 121 6.27 16.73 -20.70
N LYS A 122 5.66 15.69 -21.28
CA LYS A 122 4.29 15.28 -20.96
C LYS A 122 4.15 14.81 -19.52
N ALA A 123 5.17 14.19 -18.93
CA ALA A 123 5.13 13.77 -17.53
C ALA A 123 4.87 14.96 -16.57
N GLN A 124 5.37 16.15 -16.92
CA GLN A 124 5.17 17.36 -16.12
C GLN A 124 3.69 17.79 -16.03
N TYR A 125 2.84 17.41 -16.99
CA TYR A 125 1.41 17.67 -16.93
C TYR A 125 0.75 17.01 -15.70
N TRP A 126 1.25 15.84 -15.28
CA TRP A 126 0.68 15.07 -14.16
C TRP A 126 1.03 15.62 -12.78
N VAL A 127 1.96 16.57 -12.70
CA VAL A 127 2.51 17.09 -11.44
C VAL A 127 2.00 18.51 -11.13
N LYS A 128 1.39 19.17 -12.11
CA LYS A 128 0.91 20.56 -11.99
C LYS A 128 -0.43 20.67 -11.25
#